data_AF-A0A059FGR8-F1
#
_entry.id   AF-A0A059FGR8-F1
#
_cell.length_a   1.000
_cell.length_b   1.000
_cell.length_c   1.000
_cell.angle_alpha   90.00
_cell.angle_beta   90.00
_cell.angle_gamma   90.00
#
_symmetry.space_group_name_H-M   'P 1'
#
loop_
_entity.id
_entity.type
_entity.pdbx_description
1 polymer ?
#
loop_
_entity_poly.entity_id
_entity_poly.type
_entity_poly.pdbx_seq_one_letter_code
_entity_poly.pdbx_strand_id
1 'polypeptide(L)'
;MDKEISEKRQIDADDLNVELAGLNNGRIARFLVGDDDRPNGQESKREKRWREFRTQLDMLLNDPAYREAWDRANNLLSNTQNKLDAALLKVTANIERLSELMEDLEDKATKLPDGTAVFRAADGSVWTKDGRKLSDEEASRLDIDENAPSWEQYKGANDALDSARTRRDKLIGIQTDVLDPARHKLNDPDNPSSKEEIDDIEKNLKKADHDIDVISNASSKDLFASVSADEPEMAKEPFELDKSVNKLKIPELPL
;
A
#
# COMPACT_ATOMS: atom_id res chain seq x y z
N MET A 1 7.66 -26.99 -59.10
CA MET A 1 7.20 -27.15 -57.70
C MET A 1 8.34 -26.95 -56.70
N ASP A 2 9.55 -27.47 -56.94
CA ASP A 2 10.64 -27.32 -55.96
C ASP A 2 11.19 -25.90 -55.78
N LYS A 3 11.04 -25.04 -56.79
CA LYS A 3 11.55 -23.66 -56.76
C LYS A 3 10.75 -22.73 -55.83
N GLU A 4 9.43 -22.87 -55.78
CA GLU A 4 8.56 -22.08 -54.89
C GLU A 4 8.71 -22.48 -53.41
N ILE A 5 9.01 -23.76 -53.15
CA ILE A 5 9.26 -24.25 -51.79
C ILE A 5 10.62 -23.73 -51.28
N SER A 6 11.61 -23.64 -52.17
CA SER A 6 12.93 -23.05 -51.88
C SER A 6 12.82 -21.55 -51.57
N GLU A 7 12.09 -20.80 -52.39
CA GLU A 7 11.94 -19.35 -52.22
C GLU A 7 11.21 -18.99 -50.91
N LYS A 8 10.15 -19.75 -50.56
CA LYS A 8 9.46 -19.57 -49.28
C LYS A 8 10.37 -19.84 -48.08
N ARG A 9 11.16 -20.92 -48.11
CA ARG A 9 12.10 -21.24 -47.03
C ARG A 9 13.19 -20.18 -46.87
N GLN A 10 13.58 -19.53 -47.95
CA GLN A 10 14.59 -18.49 -47.92
C GLN A 10 14.05 -17.19 -47.30
N ILE A 11 12.82 -16.81 -47.67
CA ILE A 11 12.11 -15.68 -47.06
C ILE A 11 11.88 -15.92 -45.56
N ASP A 12 11.49 -17.15 -45.19
CA ASP A 12 11.26 -17.51 -43.79
C ASP A 12 12.56 -17.47 -42.95
N ALA A 13 13.69 -17.87 -43.53
CA ALA A 13 15.00 -17.79 -42.87
C ALA A 13 15.49 -16.34 -42.71
N ASP A 14 15.26 -15.50 -43.71
CA ASP A 14 15.63 -14.08 -43.66
C ASP A 14 14.78 -13.33 -42.62
N ASP A 15 13.46 -13.59 -42.58
CA ASP A 15 12.57 -12.98 -41.59
C ASP A 15 12.93 -13.42 -40.15
N LEU A 16 13.30 -14.70 -39.92
CA LEU A 16 13.76 -15.18 -38.61
C LEU A 16 15.07 -14.52 -38.16
N ASN A 17 16.01 -14.34 -39.08
CA ASN A 17 17.31 -13.71 -38.78
C ASN A 17 17.17 -12.21 -38.45
N VAL A 18 16.24 -11.51 -39.09
CA VAL A 18 15.94 -10.10 -38.80
C VAL A 18 15.38 -9.93 -37.38
N GLU A 19 14.56 -10.88 -36.92
CA GLU A 19 14.01 -10.84 -35.56
C GLU A 19 15.01 -11.25 -34.47
N LEU A 20 15.89 -12.22 -34.74
CA LEU A 20 17.02 -12.54 -33.86
C LEU A 20 17.97 -11.35 -33.67
N ALA A 21 18.02 -10.44 -34.63
CA ALA A 21 18.76 -9.18 -34.54
C ALA A 21 18.05 -8.09 -33.70
N GLY A 22 16.90 -8.39 -33.10
CA GLY A 22 16.19 -7.50 -32.16
C GLY A 22 15.28 -6.46 -32.82
N LEU A 23 15.09 -6.52 -34.14
CA LEU A 23 14.12 -5.68 -34.86
C LEU A 23 12.76 -6.39 -34.84
N ASN A 24 11.97 -6.15 -33.78
CA ASN A 24 10.66 -6.76 -33.60
C ASN A 24 9.65 -6.24 -34.65
N ASN A 25 9.44 -7.01 -35.72
CA ASN A 25 8.50 -6.72 -36.80
C ASN A 25 7.24 -7.62 -36.76
N GLY A 26 7.08 -8.42 -35.70
CA GLY A 26 5.86 -9.18 -35.39
C GLY A 26 5.58 -10.38 -36.28
N ARG A 27 6.58 -10.89 -37.03
CA ARG A 27 6.42 -12.01 -37.98
C ARG A 27 6.75 -13.38 -37.38
N ILE A 28 7.43 -13.45 -36.23
CA ILE A 28 7.72 -14.67 -35.45
C ILE A 28 6.45 -15.41 -35.04
N ALA A 29 5.33 -14.70 -34.92
CA ALA A 29 4.02 -15.29 -34.62
C ALA A 29 3.58 -16.34 -35.65
N ARG A 30 4.20 -16.38 -36.84
CA ARG A 30 3.94 -17.39 -37.89
C ARG A 30 4.65 -18.73 -37.65
N PHE A 31 5.71 -18.75 -36.84
CA PHE A 31 6.56 -19.93 -36.65
C PHE A 31 6.32 -20.66 -35.32
N LEU A 32 5.60 -20.05 -34.37
CA LEU A 32 5.45 -20.57 -33.00
C LEU A 32 4.05 -21.09 -32.63
N VAL A 33 3.03 -20.99 -33.49
CA VAL A 33 1.66 -21.33 -33.10
C VAL A 33 0.95 -22.17 -34.16
N GLY A 34 0.48 -23.37 -33.77
CA GLY A 34 -0.56 -24.10 -34.50
C GLY A 34 -1.84 -23.25 -34.60
N ASP A 35 -2.67 -23.51 -35.61
CA ASP A 35 -3.66 -22.59 -36.19
C ASP A 35 -4.77 -22.05 -35.25
N ASP A 36 -4.76 -22.33 -33.94
CA ASP A 36 -5.80 -21.93 -32.98
C ASP A 36 -5.44 -20.78 -32.01
N ASP A 37 -4.16 -20.39 -31.84
CA ASP A 37 -3.76 -19.42 -30.78
C ASP A 37 -2.92 -18.23 -31.29
N ARG A 38 -3.44 -17.48 -32.27
CA ARG A 38 -2.82 -16.20 -32.66
C ARG A 38 -3.19 -15.08 -31.65
N PRO A 39 -2.23 -14.47 -30.93
CA PRO A 39 -2.50 -13.39 -29.97
C PRO A 39 -3.15 -12.14 -30.60
N ASN A 40 -2.95 -11.90 -31.91
CA ASN A 40 -3.57 -10.77 -32.64
C ASN A 40 -5.11 -10.80 -32.68
N GLY A 41 -5.74 -11.97 -32.53
CA GLY A 41 -7.21 -12.10 -32.59
C GLY A 41 -7.91 -11.55 -31.34
N GLN A 42 -7.28 -11.66 -30.17
CA GLN A 42 -7.85 -11.13 -28.91
C GLN A 42 -7.63 -9.63 -28.78
N GLU A 43 -6.45 -9.12 -29.15
CA GLU A 43 -6.17 -7.67 -29.17
C GLU A 43 -7.10 -6.94 -30.15
N SER A 44 -7.29 -7.46 -31.38
CA SER A 44 -8.21 -6.87 -32.34
C SER A 44 -9.67 -6.83 -31.85
N LYS A 45 -10.10 -7.85 -31.10
CA LYS A 45 -11.46 -7.89 -30.52
C LYS A 45 -11.59 -6.87 -29.38
N ARG A 46 -10.60 -6.78 -28.50
CA ARG A 46 -10.57 -5.81 -27.39
C ARG A 46 -10.56 -4.37 -27.91
N GLU A 47 -9.76 -4.08 -28.93
CA GLU A 47 -9.70 -2.75 -29.54
C GLU A 47 -10.99 -2.37 -30.26
N LYS A 48 -11.66 -3.35 -30.91
CA LYS A 48 -12.97 -3.11 -31.51
C LYS A 48 -14.03 -2.79 -30.45
N ARG A 49 -14.10 -3.58 -29.36
CA ARG A 49 -15.01 -3.30 -28.23
C ARG A 49 -14.72 -1.95 -27.59
N TRP A 50 -13.45 -1.60 -27.43
CA TRP A 50 -13.05 -0.29 -26.90
C TRP A 50 -13.53 0.87 -27.78
N ARG A 51 -13.46 0.74 -29.11
CA ARG A 51 -14.01 1.75 -30.04
C ARG A 51 -15.53 1.85 -29.95
N GLU A 52 -16.23 0.73 -29.86
CA GLU A 52 -17.69 0.69 -29.70
C GLU A 52 -18.12 1.32 -28.38
N PHE A 53 -17.45 0.97 -27.27
CA PHE A 53 -17.64 1.60 -25.97
C PHE A 53 -17.41 3.09 -26.03
N ARG A 54 -16.29 3.56 -26.60
CA ARG A 54 -16.02 4.98 -26.72
C ARG A 54 -17.13 5.71 -27.48
N THR A 55 -17.67 5.09 -28.52
CA THR A 55 -18.78 5.67 -29.29
C THR A 55 -20.07 5.75 -28.47
N GLN A 56 -20.39 4.71 -27.69
CA GLN A 56 -21.56 4.71 -26.80
C GLN A 56 -21.40 5.68 -25.63
N LEU A 57 -20.22 5.70 -25.02
CA LEU A 57 -19.87 6.63 -23.96
C LEU A 57 -19.89 8.07 -24.47
N ASP A 58 -19.32 8.36 -25.65
CA ASP A 58 -19.37 9.69 -26.28
C ASP A 58 -20.83 10.12 -26.50
N MET A 59 -21.72 9.18 -26.85
CA MET A 59 -23.16 9.45 -26.97
C MET A 59 -23.80 9.77 -25.62
N LEU A 60 -23.52 8.99 -24.57
CA LEU A 60 -24.05 9.23 -23.21
C LEU A 60 -23.49 10.52 -22.60
N LEU A 61 -22.20 10.78 -22.82
CA LEU A 61 -21.54 12.01 -22.39
C LEU A 61 -22.09 13.24 -23.12
N ASN A 62 -22.85 13.11 -24.21
CA ASN A 62 -23.55 14.28 -24.80
C ASN A 62 -24.67 14.81 -23.90
N ASP A 63 -25.23 13.99 -23.00
CA ASP A 63 -26.12 14.48 -21.94
C ASP A 63 -25.28 15.19 -20.85
N PRO A 64 -25.47 16.51 -20.65
CA PRO A 64 -24.74 17.25 -19.61
C PRO A 64 -24.91 16.66 -18.22
N ALA A 65 -26.10 16.14 -17.89
CA ALA A 65 -26.39 15.61 -16.56
C ALA A 65 -25.71 14.26 -16.31
N TYR A 66 -25.58 13.44 -17.34
CA TYR A 66 -24.82 12.18 -17.27
C TYR A 66 -23.32 12.47 -17.17
N ARG A 67 -22.80 13.36 -18.03
CA ARG A 67 -21.38 13.76 -18.03
C ARG A 67 -20.94 14.26 -16.67
N GLU A 68 -21.72 15.16 -16.07
CA GLU A 68 -21.38 15.71 -14.75
C GLU A 68 -21.34 14.63 -13.67
N ALA A 69 -22.30 13.69 -13.66
CA ALA A 69 -22.30 12.58 -12.72
C ALA A 69 -21.08 11.66 -12.92
N TRP A 70 -20.77 11.32 -14.17
CA TRP A 70 -19.62 10.47 -14.51
C TRP A 70 -18.29 11.12 -14.12
N ASP A 71 -18.12 12.42 -14.41
CA ASP A 71 -16.91 13.18 -14.05
C ASP A 71 -16.75 13.27 -12.53
N ARG A 72 -17.83 13.56 -11.79
CA ARG A 72 -17.79 13.58 -10.32
C ARG A 72 -17.38 12.23 -9.74
N ALA A 73 -17.98 11.14 -10.22
CA ALA A 73 -17.67 9.80 -9.74
C ALA A 73 -16.22 9.39 -10.04
N ASN A 74 -15.70 9.70 -11.24
CA ASN A 74 -14.29 9.40 -11.58
C ASN A 74 -13.30 10.23 -10.79
N ASN A 75 -13.56 11.53 -10.61
CA ASN A 75 -12.73 12.40 -9.78
C ASN A 75 -12.71 11.90 -8.33
N LEU A 76 -13.86 11.53 -7.79
CA LEU A 76 -13.96 10.97 -6.45
C LEU A 76 -13.21 9.63 -6.35
N LEU A 77 -13.40 8.70 -7.30
CA LEU A 77 -12.69 7.42 -7.33
C LEU A 77 -11.17 7.61 -7.34
N SER A 78 -10.67 8.52 -8.18
CA SER A 78 -9.24 8.82 -8.25
C SER A 78 -8.71 9.43 -6.94
N ASN A 79 -9.43 10.38 -6.36
CA ASN A 79 -9.05 10.99 -5.09
C ASN A 79 -9.05 9.96 -3.94
N THR A 80 -10.08 9.13 -3.86
CA THR A 80 -10.20 8.09 -2.83
C THR A 80 -9.12 7.03 -3.01
N GLN A 81 -8.76 6.65 -4.23
CA GLN A 81 -7.64 5.74 -4.49
C GLN A 81 -6.31 6.34 -4.01
N ASN A 82 -6.00 7.59 -4.40
CA ASN A 82 -4.76 8.25 -3.97
C ASN A 82 -4.66 8.34 -2.44
N LYS A 83 -5.79 8.61 -1.78
CA LYS A 83 -5.89 8.68 -0.32
C LYS A 83 -5.69 7.31 0.34
N LEU A 84 -6.29 6.27 -0.24
CA LEU A 84 -6.11 4.89 0.20
C LEU A 84 -4.65 4.45 0.07
N ASP A 85 -4.02 4.71 -1.07
CA ASP A 85 -2.62 4.39 -1.32
C ASP A 85 -1.70 5.08 -0.31
N ALA A 86 -1.96 6.37 -0.04
CA ALA A 86 -1.22 7.11 0.98
C ALA A 86 -1.44 6.55 2.40
N ALA A 87 -2.65 6.12 2.73
CA ALA A 87 -2.97 5.51 4.03
C ALA A 87 -2.30 4.14 4.19
N LEU A 88 -2.33 3.30 3.15
CA LEU A 88 -1.65 2.01 3.12
C LEU A 88 -0.14 2.17 3.27
N LEU A 89 0.47 3.10 2.53
CA LEU A 89 1.90 3.38 2.66
C LEU A 89 2.29 3.75 4.10
N LYS A 90 1.52 4.66 4.72
CA LYS A 90 1.75 5.08 6.12
C LYS A 90 1.61 3.92 7.11
N VAL A 91 0.56 3.10 6.97
CA VAL A 91 0.33 1.97 7.87
C VAL A 91 1.39 0.89 7.70
N THR A 92 1.81 0.58 6.47
CA THR A 92 2.88 -0.40 6.22
C THR A 92 4.20 0.05 6.82
N ALA A 93 4.60 1.31 6.61
CA ALA A 93 5.79 1.87 7.24
C ALA A 93 5.70 1.87 8.79
N ASN A 94 4.50 1.98 9.35
CA ASN A 94 4.29 1.86 10.78
C ASN A 94 4.42 0.42 11.29
N ILE A 95 3.90 -0.55 10.55
CA ILE A 95 4.07 -1.98 10.85
C ILE A 95 5.54 -2.37 10.84
N GLU A 96 6.30 -1.91 9.85
CA GLU A 96 7.75 -2.16 9.75
C GLU A 96 8.47 -1.63 10.99
N ARG A 97 8.28 -0.35 11.33
CA ARG A 97 8.88 0.26 12.53
C ARG A 97 8.51 -0.46 13.82
N LEU A 98 7.24 -0.84 13.98
CA LEU A 98 6.79 -1.56 15.18
C LEU A 98 7.35 -2.98 15.24
N SER A 99 7.57 -3.61 14.09
CA SER A 99 8.20 -4.94 14.02
C SER A 99 9.68 -4.86 14.40
N GLU A 100 10.40 -3.85 13.91
CA GLU A 100 11.80 -3.58 14.31
C GLU A 100 11.91 -3.27 15.80
N LEU A 101 10.99 -2.46 16.35
CA LEU A 101 10.93 -2.19 17.79
C LEU A 101 10.70 -3.47 18.60
N MET A 102 9.78 -4.33 18.17
CA MET A 102 9.52 -5.60 18.83
C MET A 102 10.75 -6.51 18.84
N GLU A 103 11.47 -6.60 17.72
CA GLU A 103 12.72 -7.35 17.62
C GLU A 103 13.78 -6.80 18.60
N ASP A 104 13.96 -5.47 18.65
CA ASP A 104 14.88 -4.82 19.58
C ASP A 104 14.50 -5.05 21.06
N LEU A 105 13.21 -5.03 21.39
CA LEU A 105 12.72 -5.35 22.73
C LEU A 105 12.98 -6.82 23.10
N GLU A 106 12.75 -7.76 22.17
CA GLU A 106 13.02 -9.18 22.40
C GLU A 106 14.53 -9.49 22.52
N ASP A 107 15.37 -8.76 21.81
CA ASP A 107 16.82 -8.93 21.86
C ASP A 107 17.44 -8.37 23.14
N LYS A 108 16.90 -7.26 23.66
CA LYS A 108 17.30 -6.69 24.96
C LYS A 108 16.69 -7.41 26.16
N ALA A 109 15.63 -8.18 25.95
CA ALA A 109 14.99 -8.94 27.01
C ALA A 109 15.90 -10.04 27.57
N THR A 110 15.72 -10.34 28.85
CA THR A 110 16.34 -11.52 29.46
C THR A 110 15.69 -12.77 28.85
N LYS A 111 16.48 -13.82 28.58
CA LYS A 111 15.99 -15.06 27.95
C LYS A 111 16.04 -16.21 28.94
N LEU A 112 14.99 -17.03 28.94
CA LEU A 112 14.94 -18.31 29.66
C LEU A 112 15.90 -19.33 29.02
N PRO A 113 16.20 -20.47 29.69
CA PRO A 113 17.06 -21.51 29.13
C PRO A 113 16.56 -22.13 27.81
N ASP A 114 15.27 -22.01 27.52
CA ASP A 114 14.63 -22.41 26.27
C ASP A 114 14.69 -21.34 25.17
N GLY A 115 15.23 -20.15 25.47
CA GLY A 115 15.32 -19.00 24.58
C GLY A 115 14.12 -18.05 24.65
N THR A 116 13.12 -18.32 25.49
CA THR A 116 11.92 -17.48 25.61
C THR A 116 12.25 -16.16 26.30
N ALA A 117 11.94 -15.03 25.65
CA ALA A 117 12.09 -13.70 26.24
C ALA A 117 11.15 -13.49 27.43
N VAL A 118 11.68 -12.87 28.49
CA VAL A 118 10.96 -12.51 29.70
C VAL A 118 11.14 -11.03 30.01
N PHE A 119 10.07 -10.44 30.54
CA PHE A 119 9.99 -9.02 30.85
C PHE A 119 9.51 -8.84 32.28
N ARG A 120 10.08 -7.85 32.97
CA ARG A 120 9.65 -7.48 34.33
C ARG A 120 8.62 -6.36 34.23
N ALA A 121 7.48 -6.55 34.89
CA ALA A 121 6.44 -5.55 35.01
C ALA A 121 6.74 -4.57 36.16
N ALA A 122 6.04 -3.43 36.20
CA ALA A 122 6.23 -2.41 37.23
C ALA A 122 5.90 -2.89 38.66
N ASP A 123 5.04 -3.90 38.79
CA ASP A 123 4.68 -4.53 40.07
C ASP A 123 5.71 -5.56 40.57
N GLY A 124 6.80 -5.77 39.81
CA GLY A 124 7.82 -6.78 40.07
C GLY A 124 7.49 -8.18 39.55
N SER A 125 6.30 -8.39 38.98
CA SER A 125 5.94 -9.66 38.34
C SER A 125 6.77 -9.86 37.07
N VAL A 126 7.20 -11.10 36.80
CA VAL A 126 7.89 -11.45 35.55
C VAL A 126 6.96 -12.21 34.62
N TRP A 127 6.88 -11.75 33.37
CA TRP A 127 6.03 -12.31 32.34
C TRP A 127 6.87 -12.78 31.15
N THR A 128 6.49 -13.92 30.57
CA THR A 128 7.05 -14.40 29.31
C THR A 128 6.38 -13.68 28.13
N LYS A 129 7.05 -13.66 26.97
CA LYS A 129 6.50 -13.08 25.73
C LYS A 129 5.12 -13.63 25.33
N ASP A 130 4.82 -14.88 25.69
CA ASP A 130 3.53 -15.54 25.41
C ASP A 130 2.43 -15.16 26.42
N GLY A 131 2.73 -14.30 27.40
CA GLY A 131 1.77 -13.85 28.42
C GLY A 131 1.63 -14.80 29.62
N ARG A 132 2.51 -15.79 29.80
CA ARG A 132 2.57 -16.60 31.03
C ARG A 132 3.33 -15.85 32.12
N LYS A 133 2.72 -15.70 33.29
CA LYS A 133 3.38 -15.20 34.51
C LYS A 133 4.29 -16.28 35.10
N LEU A 134 5.53 -15.94 35.42
CA LEU A 134 6.44 -16.81 36.16
C LEU A 134 6.14 -16.79 37.66
N SER A 135 6.37 -17.92 38.32
CA SER A 135 6.31 -17.98 39.78
C SER A 135 7.49 -17.22 40.42
N ASP A 136 7.33 -16.76 41.66
CA ASP A 136 8.39 -16.04 42.39
C ASP A 136 9.68 -16.87 42.52
N GLU A 137 9.55 -18.20 42.62
CA GLU A 137 10.67 -19.14 42.65
C GLU A 137 11.42 -19.24 41.30
N GLU A 138 10.70 -19.15 40.18
CA GLU A 138 11.31 -19.09 38.84
C GLU A 138 11.94 -17.72 38.61
N ALA A 139 11.23 -16.65 38.95
CA ALA A 139 11.67 -15.27 38.76
C ALA A 139 12.93 -14.94 39.57
N SER A 140 13.04 -15.43 40.81
CA SER A 140 14.21 -15.21 41.68
C SER A 140 15.50 -15.87 41.18
N ARG A 141 15.40 -16.83 40.24
CA ARG A 141 16.58 -17.47 39.60
C ARG A 141 17.08 -16.69 38.38
N LEU A 142 16.32 -15.71 37.92
CA LEU A 142 16.64 -14.92 36.73
C LEU A 142 17.37 -13.65 37.16
N ASP A 143 18.54 -13.42 36.56
CA ASP A 143 19.26 -12.17 36.68
C ASP A 143 18.79 -11.25 35.54
N ILE A 144 17.74 -10.46 35.82
CA ILE A 144 17.15 -9.54 34.85
C ILE A 144 17.91 -8.21 34.93
N ASP A 145 18.54 -7.82 33.82
CA ASP A 145 19.23 -6.53 33.68
C ASP A 145 18.29 -5.38 34.08
N GLU A 146 18.83 -4.38 34.78
CA GLU A 146 18.07 -3.19 35.18
C GLU A 146 17.62 -2.36 33.95
N ASN A 147 18.35 -2.47 32.84
CA ASN A 147 18.04 -1.83 31.56
C ASN A 147 17.20 -2.72 30.63
N ALA A 148 16.76 -3.89 31.08
CA ALA A 148 15.88 -4.74 30.27
C ALA A 148 14.52 -4.06 30.06
N PRO A 149 13.90 -4.21 28.88
CA PRO A 149 12.59 -3.65 28.61
C PRO A 149 11.52 -4.19 29.56
N SER A 150 10.54 -3.34 29.86
CA SER A 150 9.41 -3.70 30.73
C SER A 150 8.35 -4.51 29.99
N TRP A 151 7.53 -5.22 30.76
CA TRP A 151 6.39 -5.96 30.20
C TRP A 151 5.38 -5.03 29.53
N GLU A 152 5.17 -3.84 30.11
CA GLU A 152 4.25 -2.85 29.59
C GLU A 152 4.71 -2.29 28.24
N GLN A 153 6.03 -2.08 28.06
CA GLN A 153 6.62 -1.68 26.78
C GLN A 153 6.39 -2.74 25.71
N TYR A 154 6.73 -4.01 26.00
CA TYR A 154 6.54 -5.11 25.08
C TYR A 154 5.07 -5.29 24.70
N LYS A 155 4.18 -5.33 25.69
CA LYS A 155 2.75 -5.50 25.46
C LYS A 155 2.17 -4.31 24.66
N GLY A 156 2.56 -3.09 24.99
CA GLY A 156 2.12 -1.89 24.26
C GLY A 156 2.56 -1.90 22.80
N ALA A 157 3.80 -2.31 22.52
CA ALA A 157 4.30 -2.46 21.15
C ALA A 157 3.56 -3.56 20.39
N ASN A 158 3.30 -4.71 21.03
CA ASN A 158 2.53 -5.80 20.43
C ASN A 158 1.09 -5.38 20.10
N ASP A 159 0.38 -4.76 21.06
CA ASP A 159 -1.00 -4.29 20.87
C ASP A 159 -1.06 -3.22 19.76
N ALA A 160 -0.05 -2.35 19.66
CA ALA A 160 0.06 -1.36 18.59
C ALA A 160 0.31 -2.02 17.22
N LEU A 161 1.15 -3.05 17.16
CA LEU A 161 1.44 -3.80 15.94
C LEU A 161 0.19 -4.52 15.42
N ASP A 162 -0.55 -5.20 16.29
CA ASP A 162 -1.81 -5.87 15.94
C ASP A 162 -2.90 -4.88 15.50
N SER A 163 -2.97 -3.72 16.16
CA SER A 163 -3.86 -2.63 15.76
C SER A 163 -3.49 -2.08 14.38
N ALA A 164 -2.19 -1.91 14.08
CA ALA A 164 -1.72 -1.45 12.78
C ALA A 164 -2.03 -2.47 11.66
N ARG A 165 -1.84 -3.77 11.92
CA ARG A 165 -2.21 -4.86 10.99
C ARG A 165 -3.71 -4.87 10.70
N THR A 166 -4.54 -4.79 11.75
CA THR A 166 -5.99 -4.70 11.62
C THR A 166 -6.42 -3.50 10.77
N ARG A 167 -5.76 -2.35 10.93
CA ARG A 167 -6.01 -1.15 10.11
C ARG A 167 -5.63 -1.37 8.64
N ARG A 168 -4.48 -1.97 8.38
CA ARG A 168 -4.06 -2.33 7.01
C ARG A 168 -5.10 -3.21 6.34
N ASP A 169 -5.56 -4.24 7.03
CA ASP A 169 -6.50 -5.21 6.46
C ASP A 169 -7.86 -4.57 6.15
N LYS A 170 -8.32 -3.63 6.98
CA LYS A 170 -9.50 -2.81 6.68
C LYS A 170 -9.31 -1.93 5.44
N LEU A 171 -8.14 -1.31 5.27
CA LEU A 171 -7.83 -0.52 4.07
C LEU A 171 -7.80 -1.39 2.82
N ILE A 172 -7.22 -2.59 2.90
CA ILE A 172 -7.25 -3.57 1.80
C ILE A 172 -8.70 -3.96 1.47
N GLY A 173 -9.55 -4.18 2.48
CA GLY A 173 -10.97 -4.44 2.26
C GLY A 173 -11.67 -3.31 1.49
N ILE A 174 -11.32 -2.04 1.74
CA ILE A 174 -11.88 -0.92 0.97
C ILE A 174 -11.46 -0.97 -0.51
N GLN A 175 -10.21 -1.36 -0.81
CA GLN A 175 -9.75 -1.56 -2.18
C GLN A 175 -10.61 -2.62 -2.88
N THR A 176 -10.71 -3.81 -2.28
CA THR A 176 -11.31 -4.99 -2.93
C THR A 176 -12.83 -4.90 -3.00
N ASP A 177 -13.46 -4.35 -1.98
CA ASP A 177 -14.91 -4.42 -1.83
C ASP A 177 -15.63 -3.18 -2.37
N VAL A 178 -14.91 -2.06 -2.51
CA VAL A 178 -15.49 -0.78 -2.96
C VAL A 178 -14.80 -0.22 -4.20
N LEU A 179 -13.48 0.00 -4.18
CA LEU A 179 -12.80 0.72 -5.27
C LEU A 179 -12.68 -0.12 -6.54
N ASP A 180 -12.29 -1.39 -6.43
CA ASP A 180 -12.13 -2.27 -7.59
C ASP A 180 -13.47 -2.51 -8.30
N PRO A 181 -14.59 -2.82 -7.60
CA PRO A 181 -15.91 -2.91 -8.23
C PRO A 181 -16.38 -1.60 -8.85
N ALA A 182 -16.15 -0.46 -8.18
CA ALA A 182 -16.50 0.86 -8.73
C ALA A 182 -15.72 1.16 -10.02
N ARG A 183 -14.42 0.89 -10.02
CA ARG A 183 -13.56 1.05 -11.20
C ARG A 183 -14.01 0.15 -12.34
N HIS A 184 -14.32 -1.12 -12.05
CA HIS A 184 -14.81 -2.05 -13.05
C HIS A 184 -16.11 -1.54 -13.69
N LYS A 185 -17.10 -1.14 -12.88
CA LYS A 185 -18.40 -0.66 -13.36
C LYS A 185 -18.31 0.64 -14.16
N LEU A 186 -17.50 1.60 -13.72
CA LEU A 186 -17.33 2.89 -14.42
C LEU A 186 -16.61 2.76 -15.76
N ASN A 187 -15.80 1.71 -15.94
CA ASN A 187 -15.01 1.46 -17.14
C ASN A 187 -15.47 0.22 -17.92
N ASP A 188 -16.67 -0.32 -17.64
CA ASP A 188 -17.19 -1.50 -18.32
C ASP A 188 -17.60 -1.13 -19.75
N PRO A 189 -16.89 -1.66 -20.78
CA PRO A 189 -17.17 -1.31 -22.16
C PRO A 189 -18.43 -1.96 -22.70
N ASP A 190 -18.83 -3.10 -22.12
CA ASP A 190 -19.93 -3.93 -22.60
C ASP A 190 -21.25 -3.55 -21.91
N ASN A 191 -21.19 -2.89 -20.75
CA ASN A 191 -22.34 -2.42 -20.00
C ASN A 191 -22.06 -1.05 -19.31
N PRO A 192 -22.17 0.09 -20.04
CA PRO A 192 -21.93 1.39 -19.44
C PRO A 192 -22.92 1.67 -18.31
N SER A 193 -22.41 2.11 -17.16
CA SER A 193 -23.24 2.40 -15.99
C SER A 193 -24.29 3.47 -16.29
N SER A 194 -25.52 3.22 -15.86
CA SER A 194 -26.60 4.21 -15.87
C SER A 194 -26.33 5.34 -14.87
N LYS A 195 -27.06 6.46 -14.98
CA LYS A 195 -26.90 7.60 -14.06
C LYS A 195 -27.18 7.21 -12.61
N GLU A 196 -28.22 6.43 -12.35
CA GLU A 196 -28.58 5.97 -11.00
C GLU A 196 -27.48 5.08 -10.41
N GLU A 197 -26.89 4.20 -11.23
CA GLU A 197 -25.76 3.38 -10.81
C GLU A 197 -24.51 4.23 -10.52
N ILE A 198 -24.26 5.28 -11.31
CA ILE A 198 -23.17 6.23 -11.05
C ILE A 198 -23.38 6.95 -9.72
N ASP A 199 -24.61 7.39 -9.42
CA ASP A 199 -24.94 8.05 -8.15
C ASP A 199 -24.75 7.09 -6.95
N ASP A 200 -25.10 5.81 -7.10
CA ASP A 200 -24.86 4.78 -6.09
C ASP A 200 -23.36 4.50 -5.90
N ILE A 201 -22.58 4.46 -6.99
CA ILE A 201 -21.13 4.36 -6.94
C ILE A 201 -20.55 5.58 -6.20
N GLU A 202 -20.98 6.80 -6.53
CA GLU A 202 -20.55 8.03 -5.86
C GLU A 202 -20.81 7.96 -4.35
N LYS A 203 -21.99 7.49 -3.94
CA LYS A 203 -22.34 7.33 -2.52
C LYS A 203 -21.44 6.32 -1.81
N ASN A 204 -21.15 5.19 -2.43
CA ASN A 204 -20.25 4.17 -1.86
C ASN A 204 -18.81 4.70 -1.76
N LEU A 205 -18.35 5.45 -2.76
CA LEU A 205 -17.04 6.09 -2.73
C LEU A 205 -16.93 7.15 -1.63
N LYS A 206 -17.96 7.97 -1.41
CA LYS A 206 -17.99 8.94 -0.30
C LYS A 206 -17.88 8.26 1.06
N LYS A 207 -18.55 7.12 1.22
CA LYS A 207 -18.45 6.32 2.45
C LYS A 207 -17.03 5.77 2.61
N ALA A 208 -16.46 5.18 1.56
CA ALA A 208 -15.08 4.69 1.59
C ALA A 208 -14.07 5.81 1.90
N ASP A 209 -14.23 6.98 1.31
CA ASP A 209 -13.38 8.15 1.57
C ASP A 209 -13.40 8.56 3.05
N HIS A 210 -14.60 8.55 3.66
CA HIS A 210 -14.77 8.80 5.09
C HIS A 210 -14.15 7.69 5.95
N ASP A 211 -14.38 6.42 5.60
CA ASP A 211 -13.84 5.27 6.33
C ASP A 211 -12.30 5.29 6.32
N ILE A 212 -11.68 5.67 5.20
CA ILE A 212 -10.23 5.87 5.10
C ILE A 212 -9.75 6.96 6.06
N ASP A 213 -10.45 8.10 6.17
CA ASP A 213 -10.10 9.16 7.12
C ASP A 213 -10.17 8.66 8.56
N VAL A 214 -11.24 7.95 8.92
CA VAL A 214 -11.42 7.41 10.27
C VAL A 214 -10.29 6.43 10.61
N ILE A 215 -9.96 5.50 9.70
CA ILE A 215 -8.91 4.51 9.90
C ILE A 215 -7.53 5.17 9.96
N SER A 216 -7.25 6.14 9.08
CA SER A 216 -5.98 6.87 9.05
C SER A 216 -5.77 7.72 10.31
N ASN A 217 -6.81 8.41 10.78
CA ASN A 217 -6.71 9.27 11.96
C ASN A 217 -6.57 8.48 13.27
N ALA A 218 -7.13 7.27 13.35
CA ALA A 218 -6.89 6.36 14.48
C ALA A 218 -5.39 6.04 14.66
N SER A 219 -4.62 5.98 13.56
CA SER A 219 -3.17 5.74 13.61
C SER A 219 -2.39 6.76 14.41
N SER A 220 -2.79 8.03 14.35
CA SER A 220 -2.06 9.10 15.03
C SER A 220 -2.17 8.96 16.53
N LYS A 221 -3.29 8.44 17.04
CA LYS A 221 -3.55 8.32 18.48
C LYS A 221 -2.74 7.18 19.12
N ASP A 222 -2.57 6.08 18.42
CA ASP A 222 -1.82 4.90 18.91
C ASP A 222 -0.30 5.16 18.98
N LEU A 223 0.24 5.97 18.06
CA LEU A 223 1.65 6.37 18.03
C LEU A 223 2.06 7.23 19.23
N PHE A 224 1.19 8.14 19.69
CA PHE A 224 1.50 8.97 20.87
C PHE A 224 1.34 8.21 22.18
N ALA A 225 0.49 7.18 22.25
CA ALA A 225 0.32 6.39 23.46
C ALA A 225 1.53 5.47 23.74
N SER A 226 2.24 5.02 22.70
CA SER A 226 3.42 4.14 22.80
C SER A 226 4.72 4.90 23.08
N VAL A 227 4.88 6.13 22.57
CA VAL A 227 6.08 6.96 22.83
C VAL A 227 6.04 7.65 24.19
N SER A 228 4.85 7.97 24.71
CA SER A 228 4.71 8.73 25.96
C SER A 228 4.93 7.91 27.24
N ALA A 229 5.23 6.61 27.14
CA ALA A 229 5.51 5.76 28.29
C ALA A 229 6.96 5.85 28.79
N ASP A 230 7.84 6.57 28.09
CA ASP A 230 9.26 6.59 28.39
C ASP A 230 9.93 7.94 28.05
N GLU A 231 9.37 9.04 28.55
CA GLU A 231 10.20 10.20 28.85
C GLU A 231 10.76 10.01 30.27
N PRO A 232 12.01 9.54 30.44
CA PRO A 232 12.70 9.76 31.70
C PRO A 232 12.75 11.27 31.92
N GLU A 233 12.35 11.67 33.13
CA GLU A 233 12.37 13.02 33.68
C GLU A 233 13.82 13.55 33.81
N MET A 234 14.56 13.61 32.71
CA MET A 234 15.95 14.06 32.66
C MET A 234 16.03 15.42 31.97
N ALA A 235 16.18 16.43 32.82
CA ALA A 235 16.73 17.74 32.53
C ALA A 235 15.92 18.67 31.61
N LYS A 236 15.00 19.41 32.24
CA LYS A 236 14.71 20.80 31.84
C LYS A 236 15.95 21.67 32.08
N GLU A 237 16.97 21.57 31.22
CA GLU A 237 17.92 22.67 31.08
C GLU A 237 17.41 23.61 29.98
N PRO A 238 17.19 24.91 30.27
CA PRO A 238 16.80 25.86 29.25
C PRO A 238 17.96 26.04 28.26
N PHE A 239 17.74 25.60 27.03
CA PHE A 239 18.62 25.91 25.91
C PHE A 239 18.55 27.42 25.65
N GLU A 240 19.49 28.19 26.22
CA GLU A 240 19.68 29.59 25.85
C GLU A 240 20.16 29.66 24.40
N LEU A 241 19.25 30.02 23.51
CA LEU A 241 19.57 30.40 22.13
C LEU A 241 20.41 31.68 22.15
N ASP A 242 21.71 31.51 21.94
CA ASP A 242 22.65 32.57 21.60
C ASP A 242 22.13 33.36 20.38
N LYS A 243 21.78 34.63 20.60
CA LYS A 243 21.24 35.57 19.60
C LYS A 243 22.31 36.18 18.70
N SER A 244 23.41 35.48 18.47
CA SER A 244 24.57 36.03 17.76
C SER A 244 24.70 35.51 16.33
N VAL A 245 23.72 35.78 15.46
CA VAL A 245 23.99 35.84 14.00
C VAL A 245 23.39 37.13 13.43
N ASN A 246 24.25 38.14 13.47
CA ASN A 246 24.10 39.44 12.85
C ASN A 246 24.24 39.32 11.31
N LYS A 247 23.28 39.94 10.60
CA LYS A 247 23.47 40.73 9.37
C LYS A 247 24.16 40.07 8.16
N LEU A 248 23.36 39.44 7.30
CA LEU A 248 23.65 39.39 5.86
C LEU A 248 22.87 40.50 5.16
N LYS A 249 23.62 41.49 4.67
CA LYS A 249 23.15 42.67 3.93
C LYS A 249 22.96 42.25 2.48
N ILE A 250 21.71 42.28 1.99
CA ILE A 250 21.38 42.03 0.58
C ILE A 250 21.74 43.30 -0.21
N PRO A 251 22.54 43.24 -1.29
CA PRO A 251 22.78 44.39 -2.16
C PRO A 251 21.59 44.61 -3.11
N GLU A 252 21.11 45.85 -3.18
CA GLU A 252 20.11 46.29 -4.15
C GLU A 252 20.68 46.25 -5.58
N LEU A 253 19.89 45.70 -6.51
CA LEU A 253 20.15 45.79 -7.95
C LEU A 253 19.56 47.11 -8.50
N PRO A 254 20.29 47.84 -9.35
CA PRO A 254 19.78 49.05 -9.97
C PRO A 254 18.74 48.73 -11.06
N LEU A 255 17.71 49.58 -11.12
CA LEU A 255 16.65 49.63 -12.13
C LEU A 255 17.18 49.99 -13.52
#